data_AF-A0A377LWP8-F1
#
_entry.id   AF-A0A377LWP8-F1
#
_cell.length_a   1.000
_cell.length_b   1.000
_cell.length_c   1.000
_cell.angle_alpha   90.00
_cell.angle_beta   90.00
_cell.angle_gamma   90.00
#
_symmetry.space_group_name_H-M   'P 1'
#
loop_
_entity.id
_entity.type
_entity.pdbx_description
1 polymer ?
#
loop_
_entity_poly.entity_id
_entity_poly.type
_entity_poly.pdbx_seq_one_letter_code
_entity_poly.pdbx_strand_id
1 'polypeptide(L)'
;MAANQLAPQADLVIGVGTRLTDFTTGSKALFSHPDVEFLLLNVAEFDALKLDATALIADARTGLQALTHSLREYRSGWGEEIAQAKAAWHDECRRLWDRHWRPDEAPEVAGHLDAQLTEYGETLNTRLTQTRVLG
;
A
#
# COMPACT_ATOMS: atom_id res chain seq x y z
N MET A 1 -1.92 3.72 -5.94
CA MET A 1 -0.58 3.61 -6.57
C MET A 1 0.27 2.60 -5.78
N ALA A 2 1.42 2.21 -6.33
CA ALA A 2 2.33 1.22 -5.72
C ALA A 2 1.60 -0.09 -5.32
N ALA A 3 1.64 -0.48 -4.05
CA ALA A 3 1.02 -1.71 -3.57
C ALA A 3 -0.47 -1.80 -3.91
N ASN A 4 -1.23 -0.70 -3.78
CA ASN A 4 -2.67 -0.70 -4.06
C ASN A 4 -3.01 -0.89 -5.55
N GLN A 5 -2.03 -0.70 -6.44
CA GLN A 5 -2.21 -0.94 -7.88
C GLN A 5 -1.92 -2.41 -8.25
N LEU A 6 -0.96 -3.04 -7.57
CA LEU A 6 -0.54 -4.41 -7.87
C LEU A 6 -1.34 -5.45 -7.07
N ALA A 7 -1.82 -5.11 -5.88
CA ALA A 7 -2.57 -6.03 -5.02
C ALA A 7 -3.80 -6.67 -5.70
N PRO A 8 -4.62 -5.95 -6.49
CA PRO A 8 -5.74 -6.55 -7.23
C PRO A 8 -5.32 -7.58 -8.30
N GLN A 9 -4.05 -7.59 -8.69
CA GLN A 9 -3.50 -8.43 -9.75
C GLN A 9 -2.76 -9.67 -9.22
N ALA A 10 -2.50 -9.73 -7.90
CA ALA A 10 -1.77 -10.85 -7.31
C ALA A 10 -2.61 -12.13 -7.33
N ASP A 11 -2.07 -13.17 -7.94
CA ASP A 11 -2.59 -14.54 -7.93
C ASP A 11 -2.23 -15.28 -6.63
N LEU A 12 -1.16 -14.87 -5.96
CA LEU A 12 -0.76 -15.40 -4.65
C LEU A 12 -0.36 -14.27 -3.68
N VAL A 13 -0.97 -14.26 -2.50
CA VAL A 13 -0.63 -13.34 -1.40
C VAL A 13 -0.03 -14.13 -0.24
N ILE A 14 1.25 -13.86 0.04
CA ILE A 14 1.96 -14.48 1.16
C ILE A 14 2.00 -13.52 2.35
N GLY A 15 1.24 -13.85 3.40
CA GLY A 15 1.27 -13.13 4.67
C GLY A 15 2.29 -13.75 5.64
N VAL A 16 3.24 -12.97 6.13
CA VAL A 16 4.29 -13.46 7.04
C VAL A 16 4.19 -12.75 8.39
N GLY A 17 3.88 -13.49 9.46
CA GLY A 17 3.81 -12.98 10.83
C GLY A 17 2.82 -11.83 11.02
N THR A 18 1.85 -11.70 10.11
CA THR A 18 0.95 -10.55 10.05
C THR A 18 -0.50 -10.98 10.26
N ARG A 19 -1.29 -10.09 10.84
CA ARG A 19 -2.74 -10.22 10.90
C ARG A 19 -3.33 -9.52 9.69
N LEU A 20 -4.06 -10.26 8.86
CA LEU A 20 -4.84 -9.66 7.78
C LEU A 20 -6.09 -8.98 8.37
N THR A 21 -5.97 -7.69 8.65
CA THR A 21 -7.07 -6.82 9.12
C THR A 21 -7.75 -6.13 7.95
N ASP A 22 -8.84 -5.43 8.24
CA ASP A 22 -9.59 -4.66 7.24
C ASP A 22 -8.71 -3.59 6.57
N PHE A 23 -7.78 -2.96 7.29
CA PHE A 23 -6.85 -2.00 6.70
C PHE A 23 -5.89 -2.67 5.71
N THR A 24 -5.34 -3.82 6.06
CA THR A 24 -4.40 -4.55 5.19
C THR A 24 -5.08 -5.13 3.95
N THR A 25 -6.36 -5.49 4.06
CA THR A 25 -7.11 -6.18 3.00
C THR A 25 -8.07 -5.27 2.25
N GLY A 26 -8.18 -3.99 2.63
CA GLY A 26 -9.24 -3.09 2.14
C GLY A 26 -10.63 -3.64 2.40
N SER A 27 -10.88 -4.18 3.60
CA SER A 27 -12.10 -4.92 3.95
C SER A 27 -12.40 -6.05 2.96
N LYS A 28 -11.36 -6.81 2.59
CA LYS A 28 -11.36 -7.90 1.58
C LYS A 28 -11.49 -7.44 0.12
N ALA A 29 -11.55 -6.14 -0.17
CA ALA A 29 -11.68 -5.65 -1.55
C ALA A 29 -10.34 -5.46 -2.27
N LEU A 30 -9.22 -5.39 -1.55
CA LEU A 30 -7.93 -5.03 -2.13
C LEU A 30 -7.31 -6.12 -3.03
N PHE A 31 -7.48 -7.38 -2.65
CA PHE A 31 -6.96 -8.54 -3.37
C PHE A 31 -8.10 -9.20 -4.15
N SER A 32 -8.36 -8.69 -5.35
CA SER A 32 -9.55 -9.04 -6.14
C SER A 32 -9.26 -9.87 -7.39
N HIS A 33 -8.05 -10.43 -7.53
CA HIS A 33 -7.75 -11.34 -8.62
C HIS A 33 -8.69 -12.56 -8.52
N PRO A 34 -9.33 -13.02 -9.62
CA PRO A 34 -10.35 -14.07 -9.55
C PRO A 34 -9.82 -15.38 -8.98
N ASP A 35 -8.54 -15.67 -9.23
CA ASP A 35 -7.85 -16.88 -8.79
C ASP A 35 -6.86 -16.61 -7.64
N VAL A 36 -7.08 -15.57 -6.82
CA VAL A 36 -6.15 -15.24 -5.71
C VAL A 36 -6.13 -16.35 -4.66
N GLU A 37 -4.95 -16.85 -4.35
CA GLU A 37 -4.69 -17.74 -3.21
C GLU A 37 -3.96 -16.99 -2.09
N PHE A 38 -4.21 -17.41 -0.85
CA PHE A 38 -3.50 -16.90 0.32
C PHE A 38 -2.64 -18.00 0.93
N LEU A 39 -1.38 -17.68 1.25
CA LEU A 39 -0.52 -18.49 2.09
C LEU A 39 -0.12 -17.68 3.31
N LEU A 40 -0.49 -18.15 4.51
CA LEU A 40 -0.25 -17.40 5.74
C LEU A 40 0.71 -18.17 6.65
N LEU A 41 1.93 -17.63 6.77
CA LEU A 41 2.96 -18.08 7.68
C LEU A 41 2.81 -17.35 9.02
N ASN A 42 2.33 -18.05 10.05
CA ASN A 42 2.13 -17.44 11.37
C ASN A 42 2.31 -18.46 12.50
N VAL A 43 2.74 -17.98 13.68
CA VAL A 43 2.79 -18.80 14.89
C VAL A 43 1.41 -19.03 15.48
N ALA A 44 0.50 -18.07 15.27
CA ALA A 44 -0.88 -18.16 15.74
C ALA A 44 -1.75 -18.81 14.64
N GLU A 45 -2.30 -19.98 14.94
CA GLU A 45 -3.18 -20.74 14.04
C GLU A 45 -4.38 -19.91 13.55
N PHE A 46 -4.99 -19.14 14.45
CA PHE A 46 -6.12 -18.25 14.11
C PHE A 46 -5.77 -17.26 12.99
N ASP A 47 -4.55 -16.71 13.03
CA ASP A 47 -4.10 -15.76 12.01
C ASP A 47 -3.65 -16.48 10.73
N ALA A 48 -3.20 -17.74 10.81
CA ALA A 48 -2.78 -18.56 9.67
C ALA A 48 -3.97 -19.12 8.84
N LEU A 49 -5.16 -19.24 9.44
CA LEU A 49 -6.36 -19.78 8.79
C LEU A 49 -7.30 -18.70 8.20
N LYS A 50 -6.89 -17.42 8.23
CA LYS A 50 -7.70 -16.35 7.65
C LYS A 50 -7.81 -16.47 6.13
N LEU A 51 -8.94 -16.01 5.60
CA LEU A 51 -9.20 -15.91 4.15
C LEU A 51 -9.04 -17.24 3.39
N ASP A 52 -9.39 -18.37 4.03
CA ASP A 52 -9.26 -19.71 3.44
C ASP A 52 -7.83 -20.02 2.96
N ALA A 53 -6.84 -19.46 3.66
CA ALA A 53 -5.45 -19.59 3.27
C ALA A 53 -4.92 -21.01 3.46
N THR A 54 -3.92 -21.34 2.64
CA THR A 54 -2.97 -22.41 2.96
C THR A 54 -2.17 -21.99 4.20
N ALA A 55 -2.52 -22.57 5.34
CA ALA A 55 -1.89 -22.25 6.62
C ALA A 55 -0.50 -22.88 6.74
N LEU A 56 0.50 -22.06 7.08
CA LEU A 56 1.84 -22.51 7.47
C LEU A 56 2.09 -22.09 8.92
N ILE A 57 1.81 -23.00 9.86
CA ILE A 57 1.94 -22.71 11.28
C ILE A 57 3.39 -22.90 11.73
N ALA A 58 4.15 -21.81 11.79
CA ALA A 58 5.55 -21.82 12.17
C ALA A 58 6.04 -20.43 12.60
N ASP A 59 7.18 -20.39 13.28
CA ASP A 59 7.98 -19.18 13.39
C ASP A 59 8.35 -18.64 11.99
N ALA A 60 8.28 -17.33 11.81
CA ALA A 60 8.46 -16.68 10.51
C ALA A 60 9.84 -16.95 9.89
N ARG A 61 10.91 -16.92 10.70
CA ARG A 61 12.27 -17.19 10.20
C ARG A 61 12.37 -18.63 9.73
N THR A 62 11.94 -19.58 10.57
CA THR A 62 12.02 -21.01 10.30
C THR A 62 11.18 -21.40 9.07
N GLY A 63 9.95 -20.89 8.97
CA GLY A 63 9.07 -21.10 7.83
C GLY A 63 9.63 -20.53 6.53
N LEU A 64 10.15 -19.29 6.55
CA LEU A 64 10.78 -18.69 5.37
C LEU A 64 12.03 -19.45 4.90
N GLN A 65 12.84 -19.98 5.82
CA GLN A 65 14.00 -20.81 5.47
C GLN A 65 13.57 -22.10 4.75
N ALA A 66 12.56 -22.79 5.27
CA ALA A 66 12.01 -24.00 4.65
C ALA A 66 11.37 -23.72 3.27
N LEU A 67 10.61 -22.63 3.15
CA LEU A 67 10.03 -22.19 1.87
C LEU A 67 11.12 -21.84 0.86
N THR A 68 12.12 -21.05 1.26
CA THR A 68 13.24 -20.66 0.38
C THR A 68 14.00 -21.88 -0.13
N HIS A 69 14.27 -22.86 0.75
CA HIS A 69 14.93 -24.09 0.36
C HIS A 69 14.11 -24.89 -0.67
N SER A 70 12.79 -24.96 -0.47
CA SER A 70 11.87 -25.71 -1.34
C SER A 70 11.68 -25.04 -2.71
N LEU A 71 11.60 -23.71 -2.74
CA LEU A 71 11.36 -22.91 -3.96
C LEU A 71 12.54 -22.87 -4.93
N ARG A 72 13.76 -23.13 -4.46
CA ARG A 72 15.00 -23.15 -5.28
C ARG A 72 15.17 -21.84 -6.08
N GLU A 73 15.05 -21.90 -7.41
CA GLU A 73 15.29 -20.77 -8.33
C GLU A 73 13.99 -20.04 -8.72
N TYR A 74 12.85 -20.40 -8.15
CA TYR A 74 11.57 -19.75 -8.45
C TYR A 74 11.66 -18.22 -8.29
N ARG A 75 11.06 -17.51 -9.24
CA ARG A 75 10.86 -16.05 -9.23
C ARG A 75 9.44 -15.77 -9.69
N SER A 76 8.78 -14.83 -9.03
CA SER A 76 7.45 -14.36 -9.45
C SER A 76 7.55 -13.54 -10.74
N GLY A 77 6.49 -13.57 -11.54
CA GLY A 77 6.46 -13.04 -12.91
C GLY A 77 6.35 -11.51 -13.04
N TRP A 78 6.55 -10.73 -11.98
CA TRP A 78 6.28 -9.29 -11.98
C TRP A 78 7.23 -8.43 -12.82
N GLY A 79 8.40 -8.96 -13.21
CA GLY A 79 9.40 -8.21 -13.98
C GLY A 79 9.68 -6.82 -13.37
N GLU A 80 9.47 -5.76 -14.17
CA GLU A 80 9.70 -4.37 -13.79
C GLU A 80 8.48 -3.68 -13.16
N GLU A 81 7.32 -4.34 -13.07
CA GLU A 81 6.07 -3.70 -12.62
C GLU A 81 6.18 -3.14 -11.20
N ILE A 82 6.84 -3.88 -10.30
CA ILE A 82 7.08 -3.43 -8.92
C ILE A 82 7.96 -2.18 -8.90
N ALA A 83 9.01 -2.14 -9.73
CA ALA A 83 9.91 -1.00 -9.81
C ALA A 83 9.20 0.23 -10.37
N GLN A 84 8.42 0.06 -11.44
CA GLN A 84 7.63 1.12 -12.06
C GLN A 84 6.56 1.68 -11.11
N ALA A 85 5.81 0.81 -10.42
CA ALA A 85 4.78 1.24 -9.48
C ALA A 85 5.36 2.01 -8.28
N LYS A 86 6.57 1.63 -7.82
CA LYS A 86 7.31 2.38 -6.80
C LYS A 86 7.82 3.72 -7.32
N ALA A 87 8.39 3.76 -8.51
CA ALA A 87 8.87 5.00 -9.12
C ALA A 87 7.74 6.02 -9.29
N ALA A 88 6.60 5.60 -9.86
CA ALA A 88 5.43 6.45 -10.00
C ALA A 88 4.91 6.99 -8.66
N TRP A 89 4.91 6.16 -7.62
CA TRP A 89 4.54 6.62 -6.27
C TRP A 89 5.52 7.65 -5.71
N HIS A 90 6.83 7.44 -5.86
CA HIS A 90 7.83 8.40 -5.41
C HIS A 90 7.74 9.74 -6.15
N ASP A 91 7.49 9.71 -7.46
CA ASP A 91 7.32 10.93 -8.24
C ASP A 91 6.06 11.70 -7.83
N GLU A 92 4.97 10.99 -7.53
CA GLU A 92 3.74 11.61 -7.01
C GLU A 92 3.94 12.19 -5.60
N CYS A 93 4.62 11.47 -4.70
CA CYS A 93 4.98 12.01 -3.39
C CYS A 93 5.82 13.28 -3.53
N ARG A 94 6.84 13.27 -4.39
CA ARG A 94 7.68 14.45 -4.63
C ARG A 94 6.86 15.63 -5.14
N ARG A 95 5.99 15.41 -6.13
CA ARG A 95 5.07 16.43 -6.66
C ARG A 95 4.22 17.06 -5.55
N LEU A 96 3.68 16.24 -4.65
CA LEU A 96 2.83 16.69 -3.54
C LEU A 96 3.61 17.37 -2.41
N TRP A 97 4.85 16.96 -2.14
CA TRP A 97 5.74 17.60 -1.16
C TRP A 97 6.20 18.98 -1.61
N ASP A 98 6.54 19.13 -2.90
CA ASP A 98 7.02 20.39 -3.46
C ASP A 98 5.88 21.40 -3.71
N ARG A 99 4.62 20.94 -3.63
CA ARG A 99 3.46 21.78 -3.94
C ARG A 99 3.27 22.91 -2.92
N HIS A 100 2.98 24.08 -3.47
CA HIS A 100 2.47 25.23 -2.72
C HIS A 100 1.08 25.57 -3.26
N TRP A 101 0.15 25.91 -2.38
CA TRP A 101 -1.13 26.42 -2.85
C TRP A 101 -0.98 27.88 -3.27
N ARG A 102 -1.66 28.27 -4.36
CA ARG A 102 -1.70 29.64 -4.85
C ARG A 102 -3.16 30.08 -5.05
N PRO A 103 -3.52 31.33 -4.71
CA PRO A 103 -4.91 31.81 -4.83
C PRO A 103 -5.48 31.80 -6.25
N ASP A 104 -4.61 31.81 -7.27
CA ASP A 104 -4.95 31.75 -8.68
C ASP A 104 -5.19 30.32 -9.21
N GLU A 105 -5.00 29.30 -8.36
CA GLU A 105 -5.12 27.89 -8.73
C GLU A 105 -6.20 27.16 -7.93
N ALA A 106 -6.87 26.20 -8.59
CA ALA A 106 -7.76 25.28 -7.89
C ALA A 106 -6.96 24.39 -6.90
N PRO A 107 -7.46 24.17 -5.68
CA PRO A 107 -6.81 23.27 -4.72
C PRO A 107 -6.88 21.81 -5.19
N GLU A 108 -5.96 20.97 -4.70
CA GLU A 108 -5.94 19.52 -4.96
C GLU A 108 -7.25 18.82 -4.57
N VAL A 109 -7.93 19.33 -3.54
CA VAL A 109 -9.26 18.89 -3.11
C VAL A 109 -10.20 20.09 -3.17
N ALA A 110 -10.83 20.29 -4.31
CA ALA A 110 -11.82 21.34 -4.54
C ALA A 110 -13.19 21.00 -3.95
N GLY A 111 -13.99 22.04 -3.68
CA GLY A 111 -15.37 21.91 -3.23
C GLY A 111 -15.56 21.69 -1.72
N HIS A 112 -14.50 21.83 -0.91
CA HIS A 112 -14.60 21.67 0.53
C HIS A 112 -14.47 23.00 1.29
N LEU A 113 -13.34 23.70 1.13
CA LEU A 113 -13.03 24.93 1.88
C LEU A 113 -12.59 26.09 0.97
N ASP A 114 -12.97 26.04 -0.31
CA ASP A 114 -12.43 26.89 -1.37
C ASP A 114 -12.55 28.39 -1.04
N ALA A 115 -13.66 28.81 -0.42
CA ALA A 115 -13.89 30.20 -0.03
C ALA A 115 -13.01 30.67 1.14
N GLN A 116 -12.57 29.75 2.01
CA GLN A 116 -11.80 30.03 3.22
C GLN A 116 -10.29 29.91 3.01
N LEU A 117 -9.83 29.29 1.91
CA LEU A 117 -8.40 29.07 1.66
C LEU A 117 -7.61 30.38 1.56
N THR A 118 -8.18 31.39 0.90
CA THR A 118 -7.55 32.72 0.77
C THR A 118 -7.38 33.38 2.13
N GLU A 119 -8.47 33.48 2.91
CA GLU A 119 -8.46 34.05 4.26
C GLU A 119 -7.47 33.31 5.18
N TYR A 120 -7.47 31.98 5.15
CA TYR A 120 -6.56 31.14 5.94
C TYR A 120 -5.10 31.43 5.60
N GLY A 121 -4.77 31.45 4.30
CA GLY A 121 -3.41 31.70 3.84
C GLY A 121 -2.92 33.11 4.18
N GLU A 122 -3.79 34.12 4.10
CA GLU A 122 -3.47 35.50 4.46
C GLU A 122 -3.28 35.66 5.97
N THR A 123 -4.21 35.12 6.76
CA THR A 123 -4.21 35.23 8.23
C THR A 123 -2.98 34.58 8.86
N LEU A 124 -2.58 33.42 8.35
CA LEU A 124 -1.44 32.66 8.88
C LEU A 124 -0.13 32.91 8.11
N ASN A 125 -0.15 33.82 7.12
CA ASN A 125 0.98 34.08 6.22
C ASN A 125 1.62 32.79 5.67
N THR A 126 0.78 31.86 5.18
CA THR A 126 1.20 30.53 4.75
C THR A 126 0.62 30.15 3.40
N ARG A 127 1.33 29.29 2.69
CA ARG A 127 0.92 28.63 1.44
C ARG A 127 1.21 27.11 1.50
N LEU A 128 1.47 26.59 2.71
CA LEU A 128 1.77 25.19 2.96
C LEU A 128 0.54 24.32 2.67
N THR A 129 0.74 23.26 1.89
CA THR A 129 -0.24 22.17 1.76
C THR A 129 0.00 21.16 2.87
N GLN A 130 -1.03 20.39 3.22
CA GLN A 130 -0.92 19.33 4.22
C GLN A 130 0.17 18.31 3.88
N THR A 131 0.32 17.99 2.59
CA THR A 131 1.33 17.03 2.11
C THR A 131 2.75 17.55 2.32
N ARG A 132 2.99 18.85 2.17
CA ARG A 132 4.31 19.46 2.37
C ARG A 132 4.80 19.39 3.82
N VAL A 133 3.92 19.28 4.81
CA VAL A 133 4.35 19.10 6.22
C VAL A 133 5.02 17.73 6.44
N LEU A 134 4.77 16.78 5.54
CA LEU A 134 5.32 15.42 5.60
C LEU A 134 6.65 15.27 4.83
N GLY A 135 7.12 16.33 4.16
CA GLY A 135 8.32 16.36 3.30
C GLY A 135 9.25 17.51 3.63
#